data_AF-A0A0U1DYI3-F1
#
_entry.id   AF-A0A0U1DYI3-F1
#
_cell.length_a   1.000
_cell.length_b   1.000
_cell.length_c   1.000
_cell.angle_alpha   90.00
_cell.angle_beta   90.00
_cell.angle_gamma   90.00
#
_symmetry.space_group_name_H-M   'P 1'
#
loop_
_entity.id
_entity.type
_entity.pdbx_description
1 polymer ?
#
loop_
_entity_poly.entity_id
_entity_poly.type
_entity_poly.pdbx_seq_one_letter_code
_entity_poly.pdbx_strand_id
1 'polypeptide(L)'
;MIAADAVALEPYQEALVGHNSDIKGFEPIGSPGDGDLEAARNVFEVIDSDRGAAKEFNAAAEQKVINHQQAFAHAAAGSDEAIADTPKGDLKAAAYLQGAINGGAEQEAIARGLQDSEIAKSMYDIKKSGLDVLFGELPGKDHIPGYDMTRDMVESAFLGANPEPGKADPAVQIDTSQHAVTSTSYQVANALEVHRGVPEIPDKFFDGNQLKSPDQISTSERSEYATSLNNYLQKHGYGGLGTTYDMYYEDGAGK
;
A
#
# COMPACT_ATOMS: atom_id res chain seq x y z
N MET A 1 -5.92 4.28 27.35
CA MET A 1 -4.48 4.22 27.64
C MET A 1 -3.76 3.77 26.38
N ILE A 2 -4.10 2.60 25.81
CA ILE A 2 -3.58 2.12 24.51
C ILE A 2 -3.74 3.14 23.35
N ALA A 3 -4.90 3.81 23.21
CA ALA A 3 -5.10 4.82 22.15
C ALA A 3 -4.20 6.07 22.24
N ALA A 4 -3.78 6.49 23.44
CA ALA A 4 -2.84 7.62 23.58
C ALA A 4 -1.39 7.18 23.32
N ASP A 5 -1.09 5.92 23.61
CA ASP A 5 0.23 5.31 23.36
C ASP A 5 0.43 5.02 21.85
N ALA A 6 -0.63 4.75 21.10
CA ALA A 6 -0.59 4.50 19.65
C ALA A 6 -0.07 5.71 18.84
N VAL A 7 -0.59 6.91 19.10
CA VAL A 7 -0.12 8.15 18.45
C VAL A 7 1.34 8.44 18.78
N ALA A 8 1.77 8.16 20.02
CA ALA A 8 3.16 8.34 20.44
C ALA A 8 4.14 7.37 19.74
N LEU A 9 3.64 6.27 19.19
CA LEU A 9 4.42 5.26 18.47
C LEU A 9 4.46 5.48 16.95
N GLU A 10 3.72 6.45 16.39
CA GLU A 10 3.74 6.74 14.95
C GLU A 10 5.14 6.97 14.37
N PRO A 11 6.07 7.69 15.05
CA PRO A 11 7.43 7.87 14.52
C PRO A 11 8.18 6.54 14.39
N TYR A 12 7.78 5.51 15.13
CA TYR A 12 8.45 4.22 15.15
C TYR A 12 8.13 3.34 13.93
N GLN A 13 7.04 3.61 13.21
CA GLN A 13 6.58 2.78 12.09
C GLN A 13 7.62 2.63 10.98
N GLU A 14 8.42 3.67 10.77
CA GLU A 14 9.54 3.66 9.81
C GLU A 14 10.69 2.73 10.26
N ALA A 15 10.96 2.68 11.57
CA ALA A 15 11.98 1.81 12.14
C ALA A 15 11.59 0.33 12.05
N LEU A 16 10.29 0.03 12.17
CA LEU A 16 9.74 -1.33 12.04
C LEU A 16 10.07 -1.97 10.68
N VAL A 17 10.23 -1.14 9.65
CA VAL A 17 10.49 -1.59 8.28
C VAL A 17 11.92 -1.30 7.82
N GLY A 18 12.80 -0.92 8.75
CA GLY A 18 14.21 -0.64 8.47
C GLY A 18 14.45 0.65 7.69
N HIS A 19 13.48 1.55 7.62
CA HIS A 19 13.60 2.86 6.97
C HIS A 19 13.94 3.93 8.02
N ASN A 20 15.19 3.97 8.47
CA ASN A 20 15.58 4.73 9.67
C ASN A 20 16.34 6.03 9.40
N SER A 21 16.34 6.57 8.18
CA SER A 21 17.15 7.73 7.80
C SER A 21 16.88 8.99 8.63
N ASP A 22 15.64 9.15 9.11
CA ASP A 22 15.18 10.40 9.75
C ASP A 22 14.63 10.24 11.17
N ILE A 23 14.67 9.03 11.73
CA ILE A 23 14.14 8.73 13.06
C ILE A 23 15.26 8.67 14.09
N LYS A 24 15.20 9.50 15.13
CA LYS A 24 16.18 9.51 16.22
C LYS A 24 15.59 8.90 17.48
N GLY A 25 16.35 8.01 18.12
CA GLY A 25 15.98 7.40 19.40
C GLY A 25 15.13 6.13 19.28
N PHE A 26 14.96 5.61 18.07
CA PHE A 26 14.27 4.36 17.79
C PHE A 26 15.19 3.43 17.01
N GLU A 27 15.68 2.39 17.68
CA GLU A 27 16.41 1.31 17.02
C GLU A 27 15.41 0.36 16.36
N PRO A 28 15.71 -0.21 15.18
CA PRO A 28 14.90 -1.28 14.61
C PRO A 28 14.73 -2.44 15.59
N ILE A 29 13.51 -2.97 15.70
CA ILE A 29 13.27 -4.26 16.35
C ILE A 29 13.24 -5.37 15.32
N GLY A 30 13.79 -6.53 15.66
CA GLY A 30 13.96 -7.63 14.73
C GLY A 30 15.11 -7.37 13.75
N SER A 31 15.02 -7.96 12.56
CA SER A 31 16.06 -7.85 11.51
C SER A 31 15.47 -7.39 10.17
N PRO A 32 14.87 -6.18 10.09
CA PRO A 32 14.20 -5.72 8.87
C PRO A 32 15.14 -5.55 7.68
N GLY A 33 16.45 -5.39 7.91
CA GLY A 33 17.47 -5.42 6.86
C GLY A 33 17.48 -6.74 6.07
N ASP A 34 17.19 -7.85 6.75
CA ASP A 34 17.20 -9.21 6.22
C ASP A 34 15.81 -9.67 5.73
N GLY A 35 14.79 -8.80 5.78
CA GLY A 35 13.39 -9.13 5.46
C GLY A 35 12.61 -9.77 6.61
N ASP A 36 13.22 -9.94 7.79
CA ASP A 36 12.51 -10.45 8.97
C ASP A 36 11.70 -9.35 9.66
N LEU A 37 10.41 -9.29 9.31
CA LEU A 37 9.44 -8.33 9.83
C LEU A 37 8.49 -8.92 10.88
N GLU A 38 8.85 -10.03 11.55
CA GLU A 38 7.99 -10.64 12.58
C GLU A 38 7.65 -9.64 13.70
N ALA A 39 8.66 -8.91 14.17
CA ALA A 39 8.47 -7.90 15.21
C ALA A 39 7.53 -6.76 14.77
N ALA A 40 7.56 -6.37 13.49
CA ALA A 40 6.66 -5.37 12.94
C ALA A 40 5.21 -5.88 12.91
N ARG A 41 5.00 -7.11 12.41
CA ARG A 41 3.67 -7.75 12.40
C ARG A 41 3.08 -7.88 13.80
N ASN A 42 3.88 -8.31 14.77
CA ASN A 42 3.43 -8.44 16.16
C ASN A 42 3.01 -7.09 16.77
N VAL A 43 3.66 -5.98 16.40
CA VAL A 43 3.22 -4.64 16.82
C VAL A 43 1.84 -4.33 16.25
N PHE A 44 1.63 -4.54 14.95
CA PHE A 44 0.32 -4.33 14.32
C PHE A 44 -0.76 -5.26 14.89
N GLU A 45 -0.46 -6.55 15.10
CA GLU A 45 -1.38 -7.51 15.74
C GLU A 45 -1.86 -7.01 17.12
N VAL A 46 -0.91 -6.59 17.97
CA VAL A 46 -1.22 -6.11 19.32
C VAL A 46 -2.04 -4.81 19.27
N ILE A 47 -1.68 -3.87 18.40
CA ILE A 47 -2.42 -2.60 18.25
C ILE A 47 -3.83 -2.85 17.71
N ASP A 48 -3.97 -3.74 16.73
CA ASP A 48 -5.24 -4.08 16.07
C ASP A 48 -6.25 -4.76 17.01
N SER A 49 -5.77 -5.35 18.10
CA SER A 49 -6.62 -5.89 19.17
C SER A 49 -7.45 -4.81 19.90
N ASP A 50 -7.03 -3.54 19.84
CA ASP A 50 -7.79 -2.37 20.32
C ASP A 50 -8.21 -1.50 19.13
N ARG A 51 -9.49 -1.57 18.76
CA ARG A 51 -10.04 -0.83 17.61
C ARG A 51 -9.95 0.69 17.72
N GLY A 52 -9.75 1.25 18.91
CA GLY A 52 -9.49 2.68 19.09
C GLY A 52 -8.05 3.04 18.75
N ALA A 53 -7.09 2.22 19.20
CA ALA A 53 -5.67 2.38 18.91
C ALA A 53 -5.34 2.11 17.43
N ALA A 54 -5.94 1.07 16.87
CA ALA A 54 -5.76 0.65 15.49
C ALA A 54 -6.04 1.76 14.47
N LYS A 55 -7.09 2.57 14.70
CA LYS A 55 -7.51 3.61 13.77
C LYS A 55 -6.42 4.65 13.52
N GLU A 56 -5.90 5.24 14.59
CA GLU A 56 -4.88 6.30 14.50
C GLU A 56 -3.55 5.72 14.00
N PHE A 57 -3.13 4.57 14.57
CA PHE A 57 -1.86 3.96 14.20
C PHE A 57 -1.85 3.51 12.74
N ASN A 58 -2.90 2.83 12.27
CA ASN A 58 -2.97 2.37 10.88
C ASN A 58 -3.16 3.53 9.91
N ALA A 59 -3.92 4.59 10.28
CA ALA A 59 -4.00 5.79 9.45
C ALA A 59 -2.61 6.42 9.22
N ALA A 60 -1.81 6.55 10.28
CA ALA A 60 -0.46 7.07 10.19
C ALA A 60 0.49 6.17 9.38
N ALA A 61 0.31 4.85 9.45
CA ALA A 61 1.10 3.89 8.69
C ALA A 61 0.69 3.89 7.20
N GLU A 62 -0.61 3.93 6.90
CA GLU A 62 -1.14 4.03 5.53
C GLU A 62 -0.68 5.32 4.85
N GLN A 63 -0.67 6.45 5.57
CA GLN A 63 -0.12 7.70 5.04
C GLN A 63 1.37 7.58 4.70
N LYS A 64 2.17 6.85 5.49
CA LYS A 64 3.60 6.60 5.18
C LYS A 64 3.76 5.73 3.94
N VAL A 65 2.95 4.67 3.79
CA VAL A 65 2.93 3.86 2.57
C VAL A 65 2.67 4.74 1.34
N ILE A 66 1.69 5.64 1.41
CA ILE A 66 1.38 6.59 0.32
C ILE A 66 2.57 7.52 0.04
N ASN A 67 3.18 8.07 1.09
CA ASN A 67 4.31 8.98 0.95
C ASN A 67 5.50 8.31 0.26
N HIS A 68 5.82 7.06 0.63
CA HIS A 68 6.91 6.31 0.00
C HIS A 68 6.60 5.91 -1.44
N GLN A 69 5.38 5.44 -1.74
CA GLN A 69 4.99 5.15 -3.14
C GLN A 69 5.14 6.40 -4.02
N GLN A 70 4.76 7.57 -3.49
CA GLN A 70 4.88 8.84 -4.19
C GLN A 70 6.33 9.33 -4.31
N ALA A 71 7.14 9.17 -3.25
CA ALA A 71 8.57 9.49 -3.29
C ALA A 71 9.29 8.64 -4.35
N PHE A 72 8.96 7.35 -4.43
CA PHE A 72 9.44 6.45 -5.48
C PHE A 72 9.00 6.92 -6.88
N ALA A 73 7.72 7.24 -7.06
CA ALA A 73 7.21 7.72 -8.36
C ALA A 73 7.85 9.05 -8.78
N HIS A 74 8.06 9.99 -7.86
CA HIS A 74 8.76 11.26 -8.15
C HIS A 74 10.22 11.04 -8.52
N ALA A 75 10.92 10.16 -7.80
CA ALA A 75 12.29 9.79 -8.14
C ALA A 75 12.36 9.16 -9.53
N ALA A 76 11.35 8.38 -9.91
CA ALA A 76 11.27 7.75 -11.23
C ALA A 76 11.19 8.75 -12.39
N ALA A 77 10.53 9.90 -12.17
CA ALA A 77 10.42 10.97 -13.15
C ALA A 77 11.69 11.83 -13.29
N GLY A 78 12.55 11.85 -12.27
CA GLY A 78 13.72 12.72 -12.19
C GLY A 78 15.06 12.08 -12.57
N SER A 79 15.12 10.78 -12.86
CA SER A 79 16.38 10.07 -13.10
C SER A 79 16.67 9.79 -14.59
N ASP A 80 17.73 10.42 -15.12
CA ASP A 80 18.26 10.28 -16.49
C ASP A 80 19.11 8.99 -16.68
N GLU A 81 18.59 7.82 -16.33
CA GLU A 81 19.32 6.52 -16.23
C GLU A 81 20.09 6.35 -14.91
N ALA A 82 19.49 5.69 -13.90
CA ALA A 82 20.14 4.77 -12.95
C ALA A 82 19.22 4.43 -11.78
N ILE A 83 18.87 3.14 -11.63
CA ILE A 83 18.40 2.58 -10.36
C ILE A 83 19.62 2.52 -9.42
N ALA A 84 19.98 3.65 -8.82
CA ALA A 84 20.97 3.72 -7.75
C ALA A 84 20.22 3.76 -6.41
N ASP A 85 20.14 2.60 -5.74
CA ASP A 85 19.69 2.25 -4.37
C ASP A 85 18.60 3.06 -3.63
N THR A 86 18.54 4.38 -3.78
CA THR A 86 17.59 5.30 -3.14
C THR A 86 16.12 5.03 -3.51
N PRO A 87 15.71 4.85 -4.79
CA PRO A 87 14.32 4.52 -5.12
C PRO A 87 13.88 3.16 -4.56
N LYS A 88 14.79 2.21 -4.36
CA LYS A 88 14.45 0.92 -3.75
C LYS A 88 14.08 1.05 -2.28
N GLY A 89 14.65 2.04 -1.57
CA GLY A 89 14.37 2.27 -0.15
C GLY A 89 12.91 2.61 0.11
N ASP A 90 12.35 3.53 -0.67
CA ASP A 90 10.93 3.91 -0.56
C ASP A 90 10.00 2.79 -1.02
N LEU A 91 10.29 2.15 -2.17
CA LEU A 91 9.49 1.02 -2.64
C LEU A 91 9.48 -0.13 -1.61
N LYS A 92 10.64 -0.43 -1.01
CA LYS A 92 10.80 -1.42 0.04
C LYS A 92 10.03 -1.03 1.29
N ALA A 93 10.19 0.21 1.78
CA ALA A 93 9.48 0.70 2.97
C ALA A 93 7.96 0.65 2.79
N ALA A 94 7.45 1.10 1.64
CA ALA A 94 6.03 1.02 1.30
C ALA A 94 5.52 -0.43 1.33
N ALA A 95 6.22 -1.34 0.65
CA ALA A 95 5.82 -2.74 0.56
C ALA A 95 5.91 -3.46 1.93
N TYR A 96 7.00 -3.25 2.66
CA TYR A 96 7.22 -3.79 4.00
C TYR A 96 6.16 -3.32 4.99
N LEU A 97 5.86 -2.01 4.99
CA LEU A 97 4.88 -1.44 5.92
C LEU A 97 3.47 -1.92 5.56
N GLN A 98 3.12 -1.94 4.27
CA GLN A 98 1.81 -2.46 3.85
C GLN A 98 1.66 -3.96 4.12
N GLY A 99 2.73 -4.74 3.94
CA GLY A 99 2.79 -6.15 4.29
C GLY A 99 2.62 -6.35 5.80
N ALA A 100 3.32 -5.58 6.63
CA ALA A 100 3.24 -5.66 8.09
C ALA A 100 1.85 -5.27 8.63
N ILE A 101 1.22 -4.23 8.07
CA ILE A 101 -0.17 -3.84 8.40
C ILE A 101 -1.11 -5.02 8.12
N ASN A 102 -1.07 -5.58 6.91
CA ASN A 102 -1.97 -6.66 6.52
C ASN A 102 -1.67 -7.96 7.29
N GLY A 103 -0.40 -8.30 7.50
CA GLY A 103 0.02 -9.48 8.25
C GLY A 103 -0.37 -9.40 9.73
N GLY A 104 -0.22 -8.23 10.37
CA GLY A 104 -0.67 -8.01 11.75
C GLY A 104 -2.20 -8.10 11.90
N ALA A 105 -2.94 -7.49 10.97
CA ALA A 105 -4.40 -7.57 10.97
C ALA A 105 -4.91 -9.01 10.72
N GLU A 106 -4.21 -9.78 9.86
CA GLU A 106 -4.49 -11.21 9.63
C GLU A 106 -4.21 -12.03 10.90
N GLN A 107 -3.08 -11.80 11.56
CA GLN A 107 -2.72 -12.45 12.82
C GLN A 107 -3.72 -12.15 13.94
N GLU A 108 -4.18 -10.90 14.09
CA GLU A 108 -5.20 -10.50 15.08
C GLU A 108 -6.51 -11.27 14.86
N ALA A 109 -6.94 -11.35 13.60
CA ALA A 109 -8.16 -12.03 13.22
C ALA A 109 -8.07 -13.54 13.50
N ILE A 110 -6.92 -14.16 13.21
CA ILE A 110 -6.63 -15.56 13.53
C ILE A 110 -6.59 -15.78 15.04
N ALA A 111 -5.95 -14.90 15.81
CA ALA A 111 -5.86 -14.98 17.27
C ALA A 111 -7.24 -14.92 17.94
N ARG A 112 -8.21 -14.27 17.31
CA ARG A 112 -9.61 -14.23 17.72
C ARG A 112 -10.43 -15.45 17.32
N GLY A 113 -9.86 -16.36 16.53
CA GLY A 113 -10.53 -17.57 16.05
C GLY A 113 -11.57 -17.31 14.96
N LEU A 114 -11.40 -16.24 14.16
CA LEU A 114 -12.26 -15.94 13.03
C LEU A 114 -12.04 -16.95 11.88
N GLN A 115 -13.08 -17.24 11.11
CA GLN A 115 -12.97 -18.03 9.87
C GLN A 115 -12.56 -17.16 8.68
N ASP A 116 -12.08 -17.75 7.58
CA ASP A 116 -11.51 -17.04 6.42
C ASP A 116 -12.35 -15.85 5.92
N SER A 117 -13.67 -16.03 5.78
CA SER A 117 -14.56 -14.94 5.33
C SER A 117 -14.73 -13.81 6.36
N GLU A 118 -14.58 -14.12 7.64
CA GLU A 118 -14.61 -13.15 8.74
C GLU A 118 -13.25 -12.45 8.91
N ILE A 119 -12.14 -13.15 8.63
CA ILE A 119 -10.78 -12.58 8.61
C ILE A 119 -10.72 -11.47 7.57
N ALA A 120 -11.11 -11.74 6.33
CA ALA A 120 -11.06 -10.75 5.26
C ALA A 120 -11.94 -9.52 5.56
N LYS A 121 -13.13 -9.73 6.14
CA LYS A 121 -13.99 -8.63 6.59
C LYS A 121 -13.37 -7.83 7.72
N SER A 122 -12.74 -8.50 8.70
CA SER A 122 -12.06 -7.85 9.82
C SER A 122 -10.92 -6.95 9.32
N MET A 123 -10.08 -7.47 8.43
CA MET A 123 -8.96 -6.73 7.83
C MET A 123 -9.45 -5.56 6.98
N TYR A 124 -10.51 -5.75 6.19
CA TYR A 124 -11.15 -4.65 5.44
C TYR A 124 -11.63 -3.53 6.39
N ASP A 125 -12.32 -3.88 7.47
CA ASP A 125 -12.87 -2.91 8.42
C ASP A 125 -11.80 -2.14 9.19
N ILE A 126 -10.71 -2.81 9.59
CA ILE A 126 -9.57 -2.16 10.26
C ILE A 126 -8.98 -1.10 9.33
N LYS A 127 -8.62 -1.47 8.10
CA LYS A 127 -8.02 -0.55 7.13
C LYS A 127 -8.97 0.57 6.74
N LYS A 128 -10.24 0.25 6.48
CA LYS A 128 -11.26 1.27 6.17
C LYS A 128 -11.34 2.31 7.28
N SER A 129 -11.24 1.87 8.54
CA SER A 129 -11.29 2.78 9.68
C SER A 129 -10.06 3.67 9.83
N GLY A 130 -8.87 3.20 9.43
CA GLY A 130 -7.66 4.01 9.33
C GLY A 130 -7.78 5.06 8.23
N LEU A 131 -8.17 4.64 7.02
CA LEU A 131 -8.43 5.56 5.91
C LEU A 131 -9.53 6.60 6.23
N ASP A 132 -10.56 6.22 6.98
CA ASP A 132 -11.61 7.16 7.42
C ASP A 132 -11.06 8.26 8.35
N VAL A 133 -10.12 7.92 9.24
CA VAL A 133 -9.40 8.92 10.05
C VAL A 133 -8.55 9.79 9.14
N LEU A 134 -7.73 9.16 8.29
CA LEU A 134 -6.82 9.84 7.37
C LEU A 134 -7.56 10.92 6.57
N PHE A 135 -8.64 10.56 5.87
CA PHE A 135 -9.42 11.52 5.08
C PHE A 135 -10.31 12.45 5.93
N GLY A 136 -10.69 12.02 7.14
CA GLY A 136 -11.46 12.84 8.07
C GLY A 136 -10.70 14.07 8.58
N GLU A 137 -9.39 13.96 8.72
CA GLU A 137 -8.49 15.00 9.20
C GLU A 137 -7.98 15.93 8.09
N LEU A 138 -8.07 15.52 6.82
CA LEU A 138 -7.53 16.26 5.69
C LEU A 138 -8.38 17.50 5.29
N PRO A 139 -7.76 18.65 4.98
CA PRO A 139 -8.46 19.79 4.41
C PRO A 139 -8.98 19.41 3.01
N GLY A 140 -10.30 19.50 2.79
CA GLY A 140 -10.91 19.13 1.52
C GLY A 140 -11.39 17.68 1.42
N LYS A 141 -11.22 16.85 2.48
CA LYS A 141 -11.83 15.54 2.79
C LYS A 141 -11.82 14.40 1.75
N ASP A 142 -11.55 14.69 0.49
CA ASP A 142 -11.62 13.74 -0.63
C ASP A 142 -10.29 13.62 -1.40
N HIS A 143 -9.25 14.35 -0.98
CA HIS A 143 -7.92 14.34 -1.60
C HIS A 143 -6.80 14.41 -0.56
N ILE A 144 -5.64 13.81 -0.87
CA ILE A 144 -4.43 13.93 -0.05
C ILE A 144 -3.64 15.17 -0.49
N PRO A 145 -3.43 16.18 0.39
CA PRO A 145 -2.66 17.38 0.04
C PRO A 145 -1.25 17.05 -0.44
N GLY A 146 -0.84 17.67 -1.54
CA GLY A 146 0.49 17.44 -2.14
C GLY A 146 0.55 16.27 -3.12
N TYR A 147 -0.52 15.48 -3.24
CA TYR A 147 -0.62 14.36 -4.17
C TYR A 147 -1.92 14.47 -5.00
N ASP A 148 -1.88 14.11 -6.29
CA ASP A 148 -3.07 14.04 -7.14
C ASP A 148 -3.79 12.69 -6.93
N MET A 149 -4.15 12.39 -5.68
CA MET A 149 -4.83 11.15 -5.28
C MET A 149 -6.15 11.47 -4.59
N THR A 150 -7.23 10.85 -5.08
CA THR A 150 -8.56 10.94 -4.46
C THR A 150 -8.73 9.88 -3.38
N ARG A 151 -9.74 10.03 -2.53
CA ARG A 151 -10.16 9.00 -1.58
C ARG A 151 -10.45 7.67 -2.25
N ASP A 152 -11.19 7.68 -3.36
CA ASP A 152 -11.56 6.45 -4.07
C ASP A 152 -10.32 5.72 -4.63
N MET A 153 -9.33 6.46 -5.10
CA MET A 153 -8.04 5.89 -5.55
C MET A 153 -7.31 5.19 -4.41
N VAL A 154 -7.24 5.82 -3.24
CA VAL A 154 -6.57 5.27 -2.06
C VAL A 154 -7.34 4.06 -1.50
N GLU A 155 -8.66 4.19 -1.35
CA GLU A 155 -9.51 3.08 -0.89
C GLU A 155 -9.39 1.88 -1.85
N SER A 156 -9.40 2.09 -3.16
CA SER A 156 -9.19 1.01 -4.13
C SER A 156 -7.81 0.37 -4.05
N ALA A 157 -6.76 1.12 -3.67
CA ALA A 157 -5.39 0.61 -3.57
C ALA A 157 -5.15 -0.20 -2.29
N PHE A 158 -5.76 0.19 -1.17
CA PHE A 158 -5.52 -0.39 0.15
C PHE A 158 -6.55 -1.44 0.57
N LEU A 159 -7.82 -1.24 0.19
CA LEU A 159 -8.92 -2.08 0.62
C LEU A 159 -9.25 -3.20 -0.36
N GLY A 160 -9.02 -2.96 -1.66
CA GLY A 160 -9.51 -3.86 -2.71
C GLY A 160 -11.04 -3.90 -2.75
N ALA A 161 -11.61 -5.05 -3.11
CA ALA A 161 -13.07 -5.22 -3.14
C ALA A 161 -13.64 -5.41 -1.71
N ASN A 162 -14.79 -4.78 -1.44
CA ASN A 162 -15.51 -4.97 -0.18
C ASN A 162 -16.05 -6.41 -0.08
N PRO A 163 -15.65 -7.19 0.95
CA PRO A 163 -16.13 -8.56 1.11
C PRO A 163 -17.62 -8.63 1.47
N GLU A 164 -18.40 -9.39 0.69
CA GLU A 164 -19.82 -9.65 0.98
C GLU A 164 -20.00 -10.82 1.98
N PRO A 165 -20.73 -10.63 3.10
CA PRO A 165 -20.99 -11.70 4.06
C PRO A 165 -21.72 -12.90 3.43
N GLY A 166 -21.21 -14.12 3.66
CA GLY A 166 -21.87 -15.37 3.28
C GLY A 166 -21.72 -15.79 1.82
N LYS A 167 -21.01 -15.02 0.99
CA LYS A 167 -20.46 -15.54 -0.26
C LYS A 167 -19.06 -16.06 0.06
N ALA A 168 -18.90 -17.39 0.00
CA ALA A 168 -17.59 -17.99 -0.15
C ALA A 168 -17.09 -17.65 -1.56
N ASP A 169 -16.71 -16.40 -1.76
CA ASP A 169 -16.02 -16.03 -2.97
C ASP A 169 -14.55 -16.35 -2.72
N PRO A 170 -13.94 -17.33 -3.41
CA PRO A 170 -12.49 -17.43 -3.46
C PRO A 170 -11.86 -16.16 -4.06
N ALA A 171 -12.65 -15.22 -4.60
CA ALA A 171 -12.24 -13.86 -4.96
C ALA A 171 -12.23 -12.85 -3.79
N VAL A 172 -12.54 -13.26 -2.55
CA VAL A 172 -12.02 -12.56 -1.36
C VAL A 172 -10.56 -12.95 -1.15
N GLN A 173 -9.79 -13.05 -2.23
CA GLN A 173 -8.36 -12.99 -2.13
C GLN A 173 -8.05 -11.59 -1.66
N ILE A 174 -7.35 -11.52 -0.54
CA ILE A 174 -6.69 -10.31 -0.08
C ILE A 174 -5.57 -10.06 -1.09
N ASP A 175 -5.94 -9.62 -2.30
CA ASP A 175 -5.09 -9.24 -3.44
C ASP A 175 -4.52 -7.83 -3.18
N THR A 176 -4.24 -7.51 -1.91
CA THR A 176 -3.77 -6.20 -1.48
C THR A 176 -2.42 -5.88 -2.10
N SER A 177 -1.56 -6.87 -2.32
CA SER A 177 -0.30 -6.68 -3.05
C SER A 177 -0.57 -6.30 -4.51
N GLN A 178 -1.40 -7.04 -5.24
CA GLN A 178 -1.73 -6.72 -6.64
C GLN A 178 -2.39 -5.34 -6.78
N HIS A 179 -3.26 -4.95 -5.85
CA HIS A 179 -3.86 -3.62 -5.79
C HIS A 179 -2.82 -2.52 -5.53
N ALA A 180 -1.91 -2.74 -4.58
CA ALA A 180 -0.82 -1.84 -4.26
C ALA A 180 0.19 -1.71 -5.42
N VAL A 181 0.55 -2.82 -6.05
CA VAL A 181 1.40 -2.87 -7.25
C VAL A 181 0.77 -2.09 -8.39
N THR A 182 -0.53 -2.30 -8.63
CA THR A 182 -1.24 -1.59 -9.71
C THR A 182 -1.31 -0.09 -9.43
N SER A 183 -1.58 0.32 -8.19
CA SER A 183 -1.57 1.73 -7.77
C SER A 183 -0.18 2.36 -7.90
N THR A 184 0.86 1.69 -7.40
CA THR A 184 2.25 2.14 -7.52
C THR A 184 2.66 2.26 -8.98
N SER A 185 2.30 1.26 -9.80
CA SER A 185 2.59 1.27 -11.24
C SER A 185 1.89 2.43 -11.96
N TYR A 186 0.64 2.73 -11.59
CA TYR A 186 -0.10 3.89 -12.08
C TYR A 186 0.59 5.21 -11.71
N GLN A 187 1.02 5.35 -10.44
CA GLN A 187 1.70 6.56 -9.97
C GLN A 187 3.02 6.79 -10.74
N VAL A 188 3.83 5.74 -10.91
CA VAL A 188 5.07 5.81 -11.70
C VAL A 188 4.77 6.13 -13.16
N ALA A 189 3.74 5.52 -13.76
CA ALA A 189 3.39 5.79 -15.15
C ALA A 189 2.99 7.26 -15.37
N ASN A 190 2.21 7.85 -14.46
CA ASN A 190 1.87 9.28 -14.53
C ASN A 190 3.09 10.18 -14.29
N ALA A 191 3.98 9.82 -13.38
CA ALA A 191 5.20 10.57 -13.13
C ALA A 191 6.12 10.56 -14.37
N LEU A 192 6.09 9.48 -15.16
CA LEU A 192 6.73 9.36 -16.47
C LEU A 192 5.93 10.03 -17.62
N GLU A 193 4.91 10.83 -17.29
CA GLU A 193 4.07 11.56 -18.25
C GLU A 193 3.41 10.67 -19.33
N VAL A 194 2.97 9.47 -18.93
CA VAL A 194 2.24 8.58 -19.84
C VAL A 194 1.03 9.27 -20.47
N HIS A 195 0.84 9.06 -21.77
CA HIS A 195 -0.25 9.68 -22.51
C HIS A 195 -0.89 8.68 -23.48
N ARG A 196 -2.09 9.03 -23.96
CA ARG A 196 -2.79 8.21 -24.96
C ARG A 196 -1.94 8.01 -26.22
N GLY A 197 -2.05 6.83 -26.83
CA GLY A 197 -1.34 6.46 -28.05
C GLY A 197 0.03 5.81 -27.83
N VAL A 198 0.46 5.62 -26.57
CA VAL A 198 1.61 4.75 -26.28
C VAL A 198 1.26 3.29 -26.65
N PRO A 199 2.16 2.54 -27.32
CA PRO A 199 1.83 1.19 -27.81
C PRO A 199 1.50 0.17 -26.72
N GLU A 200 1.92 0.40 -25.48
CA GLU A 200 1.85 -0.56 -24.38
C GLU A 200 0.51 -0.51 -23.64
N ILE A 201 -0.21 0.62 -23.72
CA ILE A 201 -1.45 0.84 -22.99
C ILE A 201 -2.59 1.10 -23.98
N PRO A 202 -3.61 0.22 -24.03
CA PRO A 202 -4.80 0.42 -24.84
C PRO A 202 -5.50 1.77 -24.58
N ASP A 203 -5.94 2.45 -25.64
CA ASP A 203 -6.61 3.77 -25.58
C ASP A 203 -7.84 3.81 -24.65
N LYS A 204 -8.50 2.66 -24.45
CA LYS A 204 -9.66 2.52 -23.53
C LYS A 204 -9.32 2.83 -22.07
N PHE A 205 -8.05 2.75 -21.69
CA PHE A 205 -7.56 3.06 -20.36
C PHE A 205 -7.18 4.52 -20.18
N PHE A 206 -7.46 5.37 -21.17
CA PHE A 206 -7.28 6.82 -21.07
C PHE A 206 -8.63 7.54 -21.08
N ASP A 207 -8.77 8.57 -20.24
CA ASP A 207 -9.77 9.62 -20.38
C ASP A 207 -9.11 10.86 -20.99
N GLY A 208 -9.44 11.17 -22.24
CA GLY A 208 -8.64 12.11 -23.05
C GLY A 208 -7.18 11.63 -23.17
N ASN A 209 -6.24 12.44 -22.67
CA ASN A 209 -4.81 12.10 -22.60
C ASN A 209 -4.39 11.56 -21.23
N GLN A 210 -5.27 11.59 -20.23
CA GLN A 210 -4.94 11.16 -18.87
C GLN A 210 -5.19 9.66 -18.72
N LEU A 211 -4.26 8.96 -18.08
CA LEU A 211 -4.45 7.57 -17.73
C LEU A 211 -5.56 7.48 -16.66
N LYS A 212 -6.55 6.61 -16.90
CA LYS A 212 -7.59 6.32 -15.90
C LYS A 212 -6.95 5.77 -14.64
N SER A 213 -7.42 6.21 -13.48
CA SER A 213 -6.98 5.69 -12.20
C SER A 213 -7.51 4.28 -11.93
N PRO A 214 -6.87 3.47 -11.06
CA PRO A 214 -7.29 2.08 -10.82
C PRO A 214 -8.76 1.91 -10.39
N ASP A 215 -9.33 2.87 -9.66
CA ASP A 215 -10.74 2.89 -9.23
C ASP A 215 -11.72 3.10 -10.40
N GLN A 216 -11.25 3.70 -11.49
CA GLN A 216 -12.03 3.89 -12.72
C GLN A 216 -12.00 2.64 -13.62
N ILE A 217 -11.25 1.60 -13.25
CA ILE A 217 -11.10 0.37 -14.02
C ILE A 217 -12.09 -0.68 -13.53
N SER A 218 -12.92 -1.18 -14.45
CA SER A 218 -13.87 -2.24 -14.16
C SER A 218 -13.16 -3.53 -13.73
N THR A 219 -13.79 -4.32 -12.86
CA THR A 219 -13.20 -5.58 -12.35
C THR A 219 -12.76 -6.53 -13.48
N SER A 220 -13.52 -6.61 -14.57
CA SER A 220 -13.19 -7.45 -15.74
C SER A 220 -11.95 -6.98 -16.50
N GLU A 221 -11.53 -5.73 -16.34
CA GLU A 221 -10.42 -5.14 -17.07
C GLU A 221 -9.15 -4.95 -16.21
N ARG A 222 -9.23 -5.16 -14.90
CA ARG A 222 -8.11 -4.94 -13.96
C ARG A 222 -6.84 -5.72 -14.34
N SER A 223 -6.98 -6.98 -14.74
CA SER A 223 -5.83 -7.82 -15.14
C SER A 223 -5.15 -7.29 -16.41
N GLU A 224 -5.93 -6.87 -17.41
CA GLU A 224 -5.40 -6.27 -18.64
C GLU A 224 -4.76 -4.90 -18.36
N TYR A 225 -5.37 -4.10 -17.48
CA TYR A 225 -4.85 -2.81 -17.06
C TYR A 225 -3.49 -2.95 -16.34
N ALA A 226 -3.39 -3.84 -15.35
CA ALA A 226 -2.15 -4.12 -14.64
C ALA A 226 -1.05 -4.64 -15.59
N THR A 227 -1.40 -5.52 -16.52
CA THR A 227 -0.48 -6.03 -17.55
C THR A 227 0.03 -4.91 -18.46
N SER A 228 -0.86 -4.01 -18.88
CA SER A 228 -0.53 -2.86 -19.74
C SER A 228 0.42 -1.89 -19.04
N LEU A 229 0.16 -1.59 -17.76
CA LEU A 229 1.05 -0.79 -16.93
C LEU A 229 2.43 -1.44 -16.80
N ASN A 230 2.50 -2.74 -16.49
CA ASN A 230 3.77 -3.45 -16.40
C ASN A 230 4.57 -3.40 -17.72
N ASN A 231 3.89 -3.57 -18.86
CA ASN A 231 4.53 -3.49 -20.18
C ASN A 231 5.10 -2.09 -20.46
N TYR A 232 4.34 -1.04 -20.12
CA TYR A 232 4.80 0.35 -20.20
C TYR A 232 6.04 0.56 -19.33
N LEU A 233 5.95 0.22 -18.04
CA LEU A 233 7.03 0.39 -17.08
C LEU A 233 8.29 -0.41 -17.46
N GLN A 234 8.13 -1.60 -18.02
CA GLN A 234 9.25 -2.40 -18.52
C GLN A 234 10.05 -1.65 -19.61
N LYS A 235 9.38 -0.96 -20.52
CA LYS A 235 10.06 -0.16 -21.56
C LYS A 235 10.74 1.09 -21.02
N HIS A 236 10.30 1.57 -19.86
CA HIS A 236 10.83 2.77 -19.21
C HIS A 236 11.84 2.44 -18.08
N GLY A 237 12.35 1.21 -18.01
CA GLY A 237 13.41 0.83 -17.06
C GLY A 237 12.91 0.35 -15.70
N TYR A 238 11.61 0.20 -15.51
CA TYR A 238 10.97 -0.28 -14.26
C TYR A 238 10.43 -1.71 -14.39
N GLY A 239 11.00 -2.50 -15.31
CA GLY A 239 10.68 -3.91 -15.48
C GLY A 239 11.05 -4.69 -14.22
N GLY A 240 10.04 -5.23 -13.53
CA GLY A 240 10.23 -5.93 -12.26
C GLY A 240 9.80 -5.13 -11.01
N LEU A 241 9.23 -3.92 -11.17
CA LEU A 241 8.61 -3.18 -10.07
C LEU A 241 7.62 -4.07 -9.31
N GLY A 242 6.66 -4.68 -10.01
CA GLY A 242 5.65 -5.54 -9.40
C GLY A 242 6.27 -6.69 -8.62
N THR A 243 7.14 -7.47 -9.26
CA THR A 243 7.83 -8.60 -8.59
C THR A 243 8.65 -8.17 -7.37
N THR A 244 9.33 -7.02 -7.45
CA THR A 244 10.13 -6.48 -6.34
C THR A 244 9.24 -6.04 -5.19
N TYR A 245 8.14 -5.35 -5.50
CA TYR A 245 7.16 -4.92 -4.53
C TYR A 245 6.49 -6.13 -3.85
N ASP A 246 6.05 -7.12 -4.63
CA ASP A 246 5.43 -8.35 -4.12
C ASP A 246 6.38 -9.11 -3.20
N MET A 247 7.65 -9.28 -3.58
CA MET A 247 8.66 -9.91 -2.73
C MET A 247 8.77 -9.19 -1.39
N TYR A 248 8.86 -7.86 -1.41
CA TYR A 248 8.97 -7.11 -0.18
C TYR A 248 7.67 -7.16 0.64
N TYR A 249 6.53 -7.10 -0.03
CA TYR A 249 5.24 -7.21 0.62
C TYR A 249 5.08 -8.57 1.33
N GLU A 250 5.47 -9.67 0.69
CA GLU A 250 5.43 -11.03 1.25
C GLU A 250 6.34 -11.15 2.49
N ASP A 251 7.57 -10.61 2.44
CA ASP A 251 8.46 -10.52 3.61
C ASP A 251 7.75 -9.80 4.78
N GLY A 252 7.12 -8.66 4.48
CA GLY A 252 6.36 -7.86 5.45
C GLY A 252 5.15 -8.60 6.01
N ALA A 253 4.42 -9.32 5.16
CA ALA A 253 3.24 -10.11 5.54
C ALA A 253 3.59 -11.44 6.22
N GLY A 254 4.83 -11.92 6.09
CA GLY A 254 5.29 -13.19 6.64
C GLY A 254 4.86 -14.41 5.83
N LYS A 255 4.89 -14.29 4.49
CA LYS A 255 4.46 -15.32 3.53
C LYS A 255 5.63 -15.94 2.77
#